data_AF-A0A0N7KDI2-F1
#
_entry.id   AF-A0A0N7KDI2-F1
#
_cell.length_a   1.000
_cell.length_b   1.000
_cell.length_c   1.000
_cell.angle_alpha   90.00
_cell.angle_beta   90.00
_cell.angle_gamma   90.00
#
_symmetry.space_group_name_H-M   'P 1'
#
loop_
_entity.id
_entity.type
_entity.pdbx_description
1 polymer ?
#
loop_
_entity_poly.entity_id
_entity_poly.type
_entity_poly.pdbx_seq_one_letter_code
_entity_poly.pdbx_strand_id
1 'polypeptide(L)' 'FAVKRKAVGIWGCKDCGKVKAGGAYTMNTASAVTVRSTIRRLREQTEA' A
#
# COMPACT_ATOMS: atom_id res chain seq x y z
N PHE A 1 -3.79 17.31 1.85
CA PHE A 1 -3.31 16.01 1.31
C PHE A 1 -1.83 15.84 1.62
N ALA A 2 -1.52 15.06 2.67
CA ALA A 2 -0.14 14.79 3.10
C ALA A 2 0.61 13.89 2.12
N VAL A 3 -0.07 12.87 1.58
CA VAL A 3 0.50 11.88 0.65
C VAL A 3 0.14 12.25 -0.79
N LYS A 4 1.14 12.37 -1.66
CA LYS A 4 1.00 12.70 -3.08
C LYS A 4 1.87 11.80 -3.96
N ARG A 5 1.45 11.58 -5.21
CA ARG A 5 2.23 10.81 -6.19
C ARG A 5 3.49 11.59 -6.57
N LYS A 6 4.67 10.98 -6.44
CA LYS A 6 5.97 11.52 -6.88
C LYS A 6 6.33 11.04 -8.28
N ALA A 7 6.13 9.76 -8.54
CA ALA A 7 6.29 9.12 -9.85
C ALA A 7 5.26 7.99 -9.98
N VAL A 8 5.16 7.35 -11.15
CA VAL A 8 4.30 6.17 -11.32
C VAL A 8 4.69 5.12 -10.28
N GLY A 9 3.73 4.69 -9.46
CA GLY A 9 3.96 3.70 -8.39
C GLY A 9 4.67 4.22 -7.14
N ILE A 10 5.11 5.49 -7.09
CA ILE A 10 5.84 6.07 -5.94
C ILE A 10 4.99 7.17 -5.29
N TRP A 11 4.69 7.01 -4.00
CA TRP A 11 3.87 7.91 -3.21
C TRP A 11 4.64 8.47 -2.04
N GLY A 12 4.75 9.79 -1.96
CA GLY A 12 5.49 10.49 -0.90
C GLY A 12 4.57 11.26 0.03
N CYS A 13 4.82 11.15 1.33
CA CYS A 13 4.16 11.90 2.38
C CYS A 13 5.00 13.12 2.78
N LYS A 14 4.45 14.33 2.66
CA LYS A 14 5.14 15.56 3.10
C LYS A 14 5.24 15.63 4.63
N ASP A 15 4.14 15.35 5.32
CA ASP A 15 4.06 15.56 6.77
C ASP A 15 4.82 14.50 7.56
N CYS A 16 4.91 13.28 7.02
CA CYS A 16 5.54 12.14 7.68
C CYS A 16 6.88 11.72 7.06
N GLY A 17 7.33 12.38 5.98
CA GLY A 17 8.59 12.09 5.28
C GLY A 17 8.68 10.71 4.59
N LYS A 18 7.69 9.82 4.79
CA LYS A 18 7.72 8.45 4.28
C LYS A 18 7.41 8.37 2.78
N VAL A 19 8.08 7.46 2.09
CA VAL A 19 7.81 7.06 0.71
C VAL A 19 7.26 5.64 0.71
N LYS A 20 6.20 5.41 -0.06
CA LYS A 20 5.52 4.11 -0.19
C LYS A 20 5.38 3.75 -1.66
N ALA A 21 5.53 2.46 -1.97
CA ALA A 21 5.10 1.90 -3.24
C ALA A 21 3.57 1.79 -3.26
N GLY A 22 2.95 2.12 -4.40
CA GLY A 22 1.51 2.08 -4.58
C GLY A 22 1.14 1.81 -6.03
N GLY A 23 -0.12 2.02 -6.39
CA GLY A 23 -0.56 1.92 -7.79
C GLY A 23 -0.04 3.07 -8.65
N ALA A 24 -0.20 2.91 -9.97
CA ALA A 24 0.22 3.90 -10.97
C ALA A 24 -0.50 5.25 -10.83
N TYR A 25 -1.80 5.19 -10.54
CA TYR A 25 -2.70 6.36 -10.47
C TYR A 25 -3.35 6.52 -9.09
N THR A 26 -3.52 5.43 -8.35
CA THR A 26 -4.09 5.42 -7.00
C THR A 26 -3.11 4.79 -6.02
N MET A 27 -3.08 5.24 -4.76
CA MET A 27 -2.11 4.73 -3.77
C MET A 27 -2.32 3.23 -3.51
N ASN A 28 -3.57 2.79 -3.38
CA ASN A 28 -3.94 1.40 -3.20
C ASN A 28 -4.82 0.94 -4.35
N THR A 29 -4.39 -0.08 -5.09
CA THR A 29 -5.23 -0.76 -6.07
C THR A 29 -6.13 -1.78 -5.36
N ALA A 30 -7.29 -2.07 -5.94
CA ALA A 30 -8.23 -3.05 -5.40
C ALA A 30 -7.56 -4.43 -5.20
N SER A 31 -6.82 -4.90 -6.20
CA SER A 31 -6.08 -6.17 -6.11
C SER A 31 -5.06 -6.17 -4.95
N ALA A 32 -4.32 -5.07 -4.75
CA ALA A 32 -3.36 -4.98 -3.65
C ALA A 32 -4.05 -5.00 -2.27
N VAL A 33 -5.28 -4.46 -2.17
CA VAL A 33 -6.07 -4.54 -0.93
C VAL A 33 -6.47 -6.00 -0.64
N THR A 34 -6.99 -6.72 -1.65
CA THR A 34 -7.40 -8.12 -1.52
C THR A 34 -6.23 -9.06 -1.24
N VAL A 35 -5.06 -8.81 -1.85
CA VAL A 35 -3.84 -9.59 -1.58
C VAL A 35 -3.40 -9.40 -0.14
N ARG A 36 -3.43 -8.17 0.40
CA ARG A 36 -3.08 -7.92 1.81
C ARG A 36 -4.00 -8.66 2.78
N SER A 37 -5.31 -8.67 2.55
CA SER A 37 -6.25 -9.40 3.41
C SER A 37 -6.06 -10.92 3.31
N THR A 38 -5.80 -11.43 2.11
CA THR A 38 -5.53 -12.86 1.87
C THR A 38 -4.26 -13.31 2.59
N ILE A 39 -3.16 -12.57 2.45
CA ILE A 39 -1.89 -12.87 3.13
C ILE A 39 -2.08 -12.85 4.65
N ARG A 40 -2.79 -11.85 5.19
CA ARG A 40 -3.07 -11.79 6.63
C ARG A 40 -3.81 -13.04 7.12
N ARG A 41 -4.88 -13.43 6.42
CA ARG A 41 -5.66 -14.64 6.74
C ARG A 41 -4.80 -15.91 6.71
N LEU A 42 -3.90 -16.04 5.73
CA LEU A 42 -3.00 -17.19 5.62
C LEU A 42 -1.98 -17.23 6.77
N ARG A 43 -1.45 -16.08 7.20
CA ARG A 43 -0.56 -16.00 8.37
C ARG A 43 -1.29 -16.39 9.65
N GLU A 44 -2.48 -15.85 9.88
CA GLU A 44 -3.32 -16.22 11.03
C GLU A 44 -3.63 -17.72 11.08
N GLN A 45 -3.77 -18.39 9.92
CA GLN A 45 -3.97 -19.84 9.86
C GLN A 45 -2.71 -20.67 10.11
N THR A 46 -1.52 -20.10 9.90
CA THR A 46 -0.24 -20.83 9.97
C THR A 46 0.46 -20.61 11.32
N GLU A 47 0.27 -19.43 11.92
CA GLU A 47 0.94 -18.98 13.15
C GLU A 47 0.05 -19.14 14.41
N ALA A 48 -1.22 -19.55 14.24
CA ALA A 48 -2.10 -19.99 15.33
C ALA A 48 -1.90 -21.48 15.63
#